data_AF-A0A381U348-F1
#
_entry.id   AF-A0A381U348-F1
#
_cell.length_a   1.000
_cell.length_b   1.000
_cell.length_c   1.000
_cell.angle_alpha   90.00
_cell.angle_beta   90.00
_cell.angle_gamma   90.00
#
_symmetry.space_group_name_H-M   'P 1'
#
loop_
_entity.id
_entity.type
_entity.pdbx_description
1 polymer ?
#
loop_
_entity_poly.entity_id
_entity_poly.type
_entity_poly.pdbx_seq_one_letter_code
_entity_poly.pdbx_strand_id
1 'polypeptide(L)' 'MKPPETIEEELKIIADAIDVGIDPFPPKREPTGWAKAALGWFMIIMMVSWVSQLLYQSL' A
#
# COMPACT_ATOMS: atom_id res chain seq x y z
N MET A 1 -6.92 -13.43 11.27
CA MET A 1 -7.07 -14.72 10.55
C MET A 1 -5.71 -15.38 10.56
N LYS A 2 -5.62 -16.67 10.90
CA LYS A 2 -4.37 -17.43 10.82
C LYS A 2 -4.07 -17.66 9.32
N PRO A 3 -2.85 -17.44 8.83
CA PRO A 3 -2.50 -17.84 7.47
C PRO A 3 -2.66 -19.36 7.33
N PRO A 4 -3.14 -19.87 6.19
CA PRO A 4 -3.20 -21.31 5.94
C PRO A 4 -1.78 -21.89 6.01
N GLU A 5 -1.64 -23.07 6.59
CA GLU A 5 -0.32 -23.71 6.77
C GLU A 5 -0.08 -24.85 5.77
N THR A 6 -1.10 -25.22 5.01
CA THR A 6 -1.07 -26.29 4.02
C THR A 6 -1.67 -25.86 2.69
N ILE A 7 -1.22 -26.49 1.61
CA ILE A 7 -1.70 -26.22 0.25
C ILE A 7 -3.18 -26.59 0.12
N GLU A 8 -3.62 -27.64 0.81
CA GLU A 8 -5.00 -28.11 0.81
C GLU A 8 -5.95 -27.07 1.42
N GLU A 9 -5.52 -26.37 2.48
CA GLU A 9 -6.27 -25.26 3.09
C GLU A 9 -6.34 -24.05 2.15
N GLU A 10 -5.24 -23.69 1.49
CA GLU A 10 -5.23 -22.62 0.48
C GLU A 10 -6.18 -22.94 -0.69
N LEU A 11 -6.11 -24.16 -1.22
CA LEU A 11 -6.98 -24.60 -2.32
C LEU A 11 -8.45 -24.55 -1.95
N LYS A 12 -8.80 -24.92 -0.71
CA LYS A 12 -10.18 -24.87 -0.22
C LYS A 12 -10.69 -23.42 -0.21
N ILE A 13 -9.89 -22.47 0.24
CA ILE A 13 -10.26 -21.05 0.24
C ILE A 13 -10.47 -20.53 -1.19
N ILE A 14 -9.62 -20.95 -2.13
CA ILE A 14 -9.73 -20.59 -3.55
C ILE A 14 -11.00 -21.20 -4.16
N ALA A 15 -11.30 -22.47 -3.87
CA ALA A 15 -12.51 -23.14 -4.34
C ALA A 15 -13.77 -22.47 -3.79
N ASP A 16 -13.81 -22.19 -2.48
CA ASP A 16 -14.89 -21.46 -1.83
C ASP A 16 -15.09 -20.08 -2.47
N ALA A 17 -13.99 -19.37 -2.81
CA ALA A 17 -14.02 -18.08 -3.50
C ALA A 17 -14.63 -18.18 -4.91
N ILE A 18 -14.25 -19.21 -5.68
CA ILE A 18 -14.80 -19.47 -7.01
C ILE A 18 -16.30 -19.79 -6.93
N ASP A 19 -16.72 -20.60 -5.96
CA ASP A 19 -18.12 -20.99 -5.76
C ASP A 19 -19.03 -19.78 -5.43
N VAL A 20 -18.49 -18.78 -4.71
CA VAL A 20 -19.20 -17.52 -4.46
C VAL A 20 -19.03 -16.48 -5.58
N GLY A 21 -18.37 -16.85 -6.68
CA GLY A 21 -18.15 -15.98 -7.84
C GLY A 21 -17.14 -14.87 -7.63
N ILE A 22 -16.27 -14.97 -6.62
CA ILE A 22 -15.16 -14.05 -6.37
C ILE A 22 -13.95 -14.54 -7.18
N ASP A 23 -13.31 -13.62 -7.91
CA ASP A 23 -12.07 -13.90 -8.62
C ASP A 23 -10.92 -14.14 -7.62
N PRO A 24 -10.34 -15.36 -7.57
CA PRO A 24 -9.23 -15.67 -6.68
C PRO A 24 -7.91 -15.02 -7.13
N PHE A 25 -7.84 -14.53 -8.37
CA PHE A 25 -6.64 -13.92 -8.95
C PHE A 25 -6.94 -12.52 -9.50
N PRO A 26 -7.28 -11.56 -8.62
CA PRO A 26 -7.64 -10.22 -9.06
C PRO A 26 -6.52 -9.58 -9.88
N PRO A 27 -6.86 -8.79 -10.91
CA PRO A 27 -5.86 -8.10 -11.72
C PRO A 27 -5.04 -7.14 -10.84
N LYS A 28 -3.78 -6.92 -11.22
CA LYS A 28 -2.92 -5.94 -10.55
C LYS A 28 -3.62 -4.57 -10.58
N ARG A 29 -3.78 -3.97 -9.40
CA ARG A 29 -4.37 -2.63 -9.29
C ARG A 29 -3.53 -1.64 -10.08
N GLU A 30 -4.19 -0.76 -10.82
CA GLU A 30 -3.50 0.31 -11.51
C GLU A 30 -2.78 1.20 -10.48
N PRO A 31 -1.59 1.72 -10.83
CA PRO A 31 -0.88 2.65 -9.96
C PRO A 31 -1.78 3.88 -9.72
N THR A 32 -2.19 4.09 -8.48
CA THR A 32 -3.04 5.23 -8.13
C THR A 32 -2.24 6.52 -8.23
N GLY A 33 -2.71 7.50 -9.01
CA GLY A 33 -2.05 8.80 -9.15
C GLY A 33 -1.85 9.52 -7.81
N TRP A 34 -2.73 9.24 -6.85
CA TRP A 34 -2.66 9.70 -5.46
C TRP A 34 -1.37 9.30 -4.75
N ALA A 35 -0.83 8.12 -5.01
CA ALA A 35 0.42 7.68 -4.38
C ALA A 35 1.60 8.57 -4.78
N LYS A 36 1.65 8.98 -6.06
CA LYS A 36 2.67 9.91 -6.56
C LYS A 36 2.52 11.30 -5.94
N ALA A 37 1.28 11.79 -5.86
CA ALA A 37 0.99 13.08 -5.25
C ALA A 37 1.35 13.12 -3.76
N ALA A 38 1.00 12.07 -3.01
CA ALA A 38 1.33 11.93 -1.60
C ALA A 38 2.84 11.93 -1.36
N LEU A 39 3.60 11.20 -2.20
CA LEU A 39 5.06 11.18 -2.11
C LEU A 39 5.68 12.56 -2.39
N GLY A 40 5.20 13.26 -3.42
CA GLY A 40 5.65 14.61 -3.73
C GLY A 40 5.40 15.59 -2.58
N TRP A 41 4.19 15.60 -2.02
CA TRP A 41 3.84 16.44 -0.87
C TRP A 41 4.69 16.12 0.35
N PHE A 42 4.93 14.85 0.63
CA PHE A 42 5.81 14.43 1.72
C PHE A 42 7.22 15.02 1.58
N MET A 43 7.81 14.95 0.38
CA MET A 43 9.14 15.52 0.14
C MET A 43 9.15 17.04 0.35
N ILE A 44 8.13 17.76 -0.11
CA ILE A 44 8.01 19.21 0.08
C ILE A 44 7.97 19.56 1.58
N ILE A 45 7.13 18.88 2.36
CA ILE A 45 7.00 19.12 3.80
C ILE A 45 8.35 18.88 4.51
N MET A 46 9.04 17.79 4.17
CA MET A 46 10.36 17.49 4.71
C MET A 46 11.39 18.58 4.37
N MET A 47 11.42 19.04 3.12
CA MET A 47 12.33 20.12 2.70
C MET A 47 12.03 21.43 3.43
N VAL A 48 10.76 21.84 3.50
CA VAL A 48 10.36 23.08 4.20
C VAL A 48 10.64 22.98 5.70
N SER A 49 10.37 21.83 6.32
CA SER A 49 10.70 21.58 7.72
C SER A 49 12.20 21.72 7.97
N TRP A 50 13.04 21.15 7.10
CA TRP A 50 14.49 21.21 7.26
C TRP A 50 15.05 22.61 7.02
N VAL A 51 14.58 23.31 5.98
CA VAL A 51 14.95 24.71 5.71
C VAL A 51 14.55 25.61 6.88
N SER A 52 13.36 25.40 7.45
CA SER A 52 12.89 26.16 8.62
C SER A 52 13.82 25.95 9.81
N GLN A 53 14.25 24.73 10.09
CA GLN A 53 15.21 24.45 11.17
C GLN A 53 16.55 25.17 10.97
N LEU A 54 17.10 25.16 9.75
CA LEU A 54 18.34 25.88 9.44
C LEU A 54 18.21 27.39 9.67
N LEU A 55 17.10 27.99 9.23
CA LEU A 55 16.85 29.42 9.43
C LEU A 55 16.73 29.77 10.92
N TYR A 56 15.99 28.96 11.69
CA TYR A 56 15.84 29.14 13.13
C TYR A 56 17.15 28.95 13.92
N GLN A 57 18.10 28.14 13.44
CA GLN A 57 19.42 28.00 14.07
C GLN A 57 20.38 29.15 13.74
N SER A 58 20.12 29.89 12.66
CA SER A 58 20.97 31.01 12.21
C SER A 58 20.62 32.37 12.83
N LEU A 59 19.46 32.46 13.50
CA LEU A 59 18.96 33.63 14.23
C LEU A 59 19.26 33.51 15.73
#